data_AF-A0A5K0VB62-F1
#
_entry.id   AF-A0A5K0VB62-F1
#
_cell.length_a   1.000
_cell.length_b   1.000
_cell.length_c   1.000
_cell.angle_alpha   90.00
_cell.angle_beta   90.00
_cell.angle_gamma   90.00
#
_symmetry.space_group_name_H-M   'P 1'
#
loop_
_entity.id
_entity.type
_entity.pdbx_description
1 polymer ?
#
loop_
_entity_poly.entity_id
_entity_poly.type
_entity_poly.pdbx_seq_one_letter_code
_entity_poly.pdbx_strand_id
1 'polypeptide(L)'
;MAMMKVEDGEEDISGRVVGHYLVINRIGAGNSAVVWRAEHAISGRRVALKRVDLSMLNRRLRESLDCELAFLAKVDHPNIIRLIEVFE
;
A
#
# COMPACT_ATOMS: atom_id res chain seq x y z
N MET A 1 -4.40 -2.03 6.20
CA MET A 1 -3.75 -1.29 5.10
C MET A 1 -4.01 -2.00 3.78
N ALA A 2 -4.01 -1.27 2.67
CA ALA A 2 -3.93 -1.83 1.33
C ALA A 2 -2.54 -1.56 0.74
N MET A 3 -2.09 -2.37 -0.20
CA MET A 3 -0.80 -2.21 -0.86
C MET A 3 -0.97 -2.14 -2.38
N MET A 4 -0.27 -1.21 -3.01
CA MET A 4 -0.21 -1.06 -4.47
C MET A 4 1.25 -1.23 -4.88
N LYS A 5 1.55 -2.22 -5.70
CA LYS A 5 2.84 -2.37 -6.35
C LYS A 5 2.80 -1.57 -7.65
N VAL A 6 3.87 -0.88 -8.01
CA VAL A 6 3.98 -0.18 -9.30
C VAL A 6 5.37 -0.40 -9.88
N GLU A 7 5.49 -0.33 -11.20
CA GLU A 7 6.79 -0.36 -11.88
C GLU A 7 7.30 1.05 -12.26
N ASP A 8 6.48 2.09 -12.08
CA ASP A 8 6.79 3.46 -12.49
C ASP A 8 6.53 4.51 -11.38
N GLY A 9 7.27 5.63 -11.47
CA GLY A 9 7.41 6.66 -10.44
C GLY A 9 6.37 7.80 -10.44
N GLU A 10 5.10 7.57 -10.75
CA GLU A 10 4.06 8.63 -10.70
C GLU A 10 3.94 9.27 -9.30
N GLU A 11 4.25 10.56 -9.11
CA GLU A 11 4.46 11.09 -7.75
C GLU A 11 3.18 11.42 -6.96
N ASP A 12 2.09 11.82 -7.63
CA ASP A 12 0.84 12.20 -6.98
C ASP A 12 -0.35 11.42 -7.56
N ILE A 13 -1.02 10.69 -6.68
CA ILE A 13 -2.20 9.89 -7.00
C ILE A 13 -3.45 10.38 -6.24
N SER A 14 -3.41 11.58 -5.64
CA SER A 14 -4.57 12.17 -4.98
C SER A 14 -5.75 12.34 -5.93
N GLY A 15 -6.97 12.10 -5.42
CA GLY A 15 -8.20 12.14 -6.21
C GLY A 15 -8.41 10.95 -7.15
N ARG A 16 -7.42 10.06 -7.32
CA ARG A 16 -7.57 8.84 -8.14
C ARG A 16 -8.23 7.73 -7.34
N VAL A 17 -8.88 6.82 -8.07
CA VAL A 17 -9.42 5.58 -7.52
C VAL A 17 -8.45 4.44 -7.85
N VAL A 18 -7.99 3.72 -6.82
CA VAL A 18 -7.14 2.54 -6.94
C VAL A 18 -7.92 1.35 -6.38
N GLY A 19 -8.26 0.39 -7.25
CA GLY A 19 -9.22 -0.66 -6.90
C GLY A 19 -10.57 -0.06 -6.47
N HIS A 20 -10.95 -0.26 -5.21
CA HIS A 20 -12.15 0.33 -4.61
C HIS A 20 -11.85 1.52 -3.68
N TYR A 21 -10.64 2.07 -3.70
CA TYR A 21 -10.21 3.10 -2.76
C TYR A 21 -9.99 4.44 -3.44
N LEU A 22 -10.72 5.47 -2.99
CA LEU A 22 -10.46 6.85 -3.37
C LEU A 22 -9.28 7.39 -2.57
N VAL A 23 -8.22 7.81 -3.25
CA VAL A 23 -7.01 8.34 -2.62
C VAL A 23 -7.21 9.80 -2.26
N ILE A 24 -6.93 10.16 -1.01
CA ILE A 24 -7.23 11.49 -0.47
C ILE A 24 -5.98 12.36 -0.44
N ASN A 25 -4.97 11.98 0.35
CA ASN A 25 -3.74 12.74 0.49
C ASN A 25 -2.60 11.86 0.99
N ARG A 26 -1.37 12.27 0.69
CA ARG A 26 -0.16 11.64 1.21
C ARG A 26 -0.06 11.83 2.71
N ILE A 27 0.34 10.77 3.42
CA ILE A 27 0.53 10.77 4.88
C ILE A 27 1.94 10.34 5.29
N GLY A 28 2.74 9.78 4.37
CA GLY A 28 4.13 9.45 4.63
C GLY A 28 4.88 9.09 3.36
N ALA A 29 6.21 9.11 3.43
CA ALA A 29 7.06 8.52 2.41
C ALA A 29 8.33 7.97 3.03
N GLY A 30 8.81 6.89 2.44
CA GLY A 30 10.14 6.33 2.66
C GLY A 30 10.85 6.15 1.34
N ASN A 31 11.94 5.38 1.37
CA ASN A 31 12.87 5.28 0.24
C ASN A 31 12.25 4.65 -1.02
N SER A 32 11.42 3.63 -0.86
CA SER A 32 10.83 2.87 -1.98
C SER A 32 9.31 2.81 -1.93
N ALA A 33 8.70 3.61 -1.05
CA ALA A 33 7.27 3.56 -0.84
C ALA A 33 6.70 4.90 -0.37
N VAL A 34 5.51 5.23 -0.85
CA VAL A 34 4.72 6.38 -0.40
C VAL A 34 3.42 5.88 0.20
N VAL A 35 3.05 6.40 1.37
CA VAL A 35 1.83 6.03 2.07
C VAL A 35 0.80 7.12 1.92
N TRP A 36 -0.39 6.75 1.46
CA TRP A 36 -1.53 7.61 1.24
C TRP A 36 -2.67 7.25 2.18
N ARG A 37 -3.43 8.26 2.60
CA ARG A 37 -4.76 8.06 3.17
C ARG A 37 -5.73 7.84 2.02
N ALA A 38 -6.52 6.78 2.09
CA ALA A 38 -7.56 6.48 1.12
C ALA A 38 -8.85 6.03 1.84
N GLU A 39 -9.96 6.05 1.11
CA GLU A 39 -11.27 5.64 1.63
C GLU A 39 -11.92 4.63 0.69
N HIS A 40 -12.41 3.53 1.23
CA HIS A 40 -13.12 2.52 0.44
C HIS A 40 -14.46 3.10 -0.02
N ALA A 41 -14.65 3.19 -1.34
CA ALA A 41 -15.75 3.92 -1.96
C ALA A 41 -17.15 3.46 -1.53
N ILE A 42 -17.31 2.17 -1.21
CA ILE A 42 -18.61 1.59 -0.83
C ILE A 42 -18.82 1.63 0.68
N SER A 43 -17.79 1.37 1.48
CA SER A 43 -17.94 1.17 2.93
C SER A 43 -17.57 2.40 3.75
N GLY A 44 -17.00 3.44 3.13
CA GLY A 44 -16.47 4.63 3.81
C GLY A 44 -15.29 4.34 4.73
N ARG A 45 -14.76 3.10 4.72
CA ARG A 45 -13.66 2.71 5.61
C ARG A 45 -12.37 3.36 5.15
N ARG A 46 -11.77 4.16 6.04
CA ARG A 46 -10.45 4.75 5.82
C ARG A 46 -9.35 3.70 5.95
N VAL A 47 -8.40 3.76 5.02
CA VAL A 47 -7.24 2.86 4.97
C VAL A 47 -5.96 3.64 4.70
N ALA A 48 -4.84 3.09 5.15
CA ALA A 48 -3.53 3.45 4.63
C ALA A 48 -3.27 2.62 3.36
N LEU A 49 -3.00 3.29 2.25
CA LEU A 49 -2.57 2.71 0.97
C LEU A 49 -1.05 2.89 0.85
N LYS A 50 -0.29 1.80 0.98
CA LYS A 50 1.18 1.81 0.80
C LYS A 50 1.48 1.50 -0.66
N ARG A 51 1.90 2.50 -1.42
CA ARG A 51 2.39 2.33 -2.79
C ARG A 51 3.87 2.01 -2.74
N VAL A 52 4.30 0.94 -3.42
CA VAL A 52 5.68 0.46 -3.45
C VAL A 52 6.17 0.46 -4.89
N ASP A 53 7.25 1.18 -5.15
CA ASP A 53 7.89 1.21 -6.46
C ASP A 53 8.87 0.03 -6.60
N LEU A 54 8.49 -0.96 -7.40
CA LEU A 54 9.25 -2.19 -7.62
C LEU A 54 10.52 -1.97 -8.44
N SER A 55 10.60 -0.88 -9.22
CA SER A 55 11.79 -0.50 -9.98
C SER A 55 12.93 -0.02 -9.06
N MET A 56 12.56 0.54 -7.90
CA MET A 56 13.50 1.00 -6.87
C MET A 56 13.98 -0.12 -5.93
N LEU A 57 13.46 -1.34 -6.06
CA LEU A 57 13.83 -2.46 -5.20
C LEU A 57 14.96 -3.30 -5.80
N ASN A 58 16.06 -3.44 -5.05
CA ASN A 58 17.03 -4.50 -5.31
C ASN A 58 16.47 -5.86 -4.83
N ARG A 59 17.18 -6.96 -5.17
CA ARG A 59 16.76 -8.32 -4.81
C ARG A 59 16.48 -8.50 -3.31
N ARG A 60 17.33 -7.97 -2.44
CA ARG A 60 17.16 -8.10 -0.97
C ARG A 60 15.91 -7.36 -0.48
N LEU A 61 15.64 -6.17 -1.03
CA LEU A 61 14.45 -5.40 -0.69
C LEU A 61 13.17 -6.07 -1.20
N ARG A 62 13.24 -6.69 -2.38
CA ARG A 62 12.12 -7.47 -2.94
C ARG A 62 11.83 -8.70 -2.08
N GLU A 63 12.85 -9.46 -1.67
CA GLU A 63 12.71 -10.57 -0.71
C GLU A 63 12.14 -10.09 0.63
N SER A 64 12.58 -8.93 1.13
CA SER A 64 12.03 -8.34 2.35
C SER A 64 10.55 -7.94 2.21
N LEU A 65 10.14 -7.41 1.05
CA LEU A 65 8.74 -7.09 0.76
C LEU A 65 7.88 -8.35 0.72
N ASP A 66 8.38 -9.42 0.09
CA ASP A 66 7.67 -10.70 0.02
C ASP A 66 7.50 -11.31 1.42
N CYS A 67 8.52 -11.22 2.27
CA CYS A 67 8.41 -11.61 3.68
C CYS A 67 7.38 -10.77 4.45
N GLU A 68 7.38 -9.44 4.27
CA GLU A 68 6.40 -8.53 4.89
C GLU A 68 4.97 -8.92 4.50
N LEU A 69 4.72 -9.13 3.21
CA LEU A 69 3.43 -9.55 2.69
C LEU A 69 3.00 -10.93 3.21
N ALA A 70 3.92 -11.91 3.18
CA ALA A 70 3.64 -13.27 3.66
C ALA A 70 3.31 -13.32 5.15
N PHE A 71 3.95 -12.47 5.95
CA PHE A 71 3.63 -12.30 7.36
C PHE A 71 2.25 -11.66 7.53
N LEU A 72 2.01 -10.49 6.94
CA LEU A 72 0.77 -9.75 7.12
C LEU A 72 -0.47 -10.46 6.55
N ALA A 73 -0.30 -11.33 5.55
CA ALA A 73 -1.37 -12.15 5.01
C ALA A 73 -1.88 -13.21 6.00
N LYS A 74 -1.07 -13.63 6.98
CA LYS A 74 -1.40 -14.69 7.95
C LYS A 74 -1.84 -14.15 9.30
N VAL A 75 -1.61 -12.86 9.57
CA VAL A 75 -1.87 -12.27 10.89
C VAL A 75 -3.25 -11.64 10.94
N ASP A 76 -4.07 -12.15 11.84
CA ASP A 76 -5.33 -11.51 12.25
C ASP A 76 -5.34 -11.31 13.76
N HIS A 77 -5.05 -10.08 14.21
CA HIS A 77 -5.00 -9.74 15.62
C HIS A 77 -5.43 -8.28 15.84
N PRO A 78 -6.19 -7.95 16.89
CA PRO A 78 -6.70 -6.59 17.13
C PRO A 78 -5.61 -5.51 17.24
N ASN A 79 -4.41 -5.88 17.70
CA ASN A 79 -3.28 -4.96 17.89
C ASN A 79 -2.22 -5.04 16.79
N ILE A 80 -2.46 -5.77 15.70
CA ILE A 80 -1.54 -5.83 14.56
C ILE A 80 -2.26 -5.32 13.32
N ILE A 81 -1.58 -4.50 12.52
CA ILE A 81 -2.16 -3.97 11.30
C ILE A 81 -2.48 -5.12 10.33
N ARG A 82 -3.70 -5.12 9.82
CA ARG A 82 -4.16 -6.13 8.86
C ARG A 82 -3.86 -5.69 7.44
N LEU A 83 -3.32 -6.59 6.62
CA LEU A 83 -3.33 -6.44 5.16
C LEU A 83 -4.73 -6.72 4.64
N ILE A 84 -5.33 -5.74 3.98
CA ILE A 84 -6.71 -5.83 3.45
C ILE A 84 -6.66 -6.38 2.03
N GLU A 85 -5.77 -5.83 1.21
CA GLU A 85 -5.71 -6.11 -0.22
C GLU A 85 -4.35 -5.71 -0.79
N VAL A 86 -3.93 -6.37 -1.87
CA VAL A 86 -2.72 -6.08 -2.64
C VAL A 86 -3.10 -5.96 -4.11
N PHE A 87 -2.62 -4.91 -4.76
CA PHE A 87 -2.83 -4.62 -6.18
C PHE A 87 -1.50 -4.45 -6.91
N GLU A 88 -1.55 -4.57 -8.23
CA GLU A 88 -0.47 -4.27 -9.18
C GLU A 88 -0.87 -3.10 -10.08
#